data_AF-A0A931VU55-F1
#
_entry.id   AF-A0A931VU55-F1
#
_cell.length_a   1.000
_cell.length_b   1.000
_cell.length_c   1.000
_cell.angle_alpha   90.00
_cell.angle_beta   90.00
_cell.angle_gamma   90.00
#
_symmetry.space_group_name_H-M   'P 1'
#
loop_
_entity.id
_entity.type
_entity.pdbx_description
1 polymer ?
#
loop_
_entity_poly.entity_id
_entity_poly.type
_entity_poly.pdbx_seq_one_letter_code
_entity_poly.pdbx_strand_id
1 'polypeptide(L)'
;MFLFSFCLFFGFAQPASAYLPRIIYNQSTDIQVKEPEVSQVFYDELGGSPRNYLIHSDKDFNLYINLLVPAYSNSNGRYSAKIFLVKNTPTTSGQAEDEEISFIDGQTDFLWKEFYEPFGRDYYFLGPEFEKNLSSGDYKITIFSYENRGKYVLSIGKEEKFSLIEILNIYWVMPLLKMEFFKTSVLEFFLTPFGLIVVGLIAILLSIIACGVFIGFINELIESRKPKMLLLTSSGMAGTKEEILSVLSKPADKVRVAHIITASKVQEDTSYTDKDRQLMKEAGFNVEDIDIEGKNKSQLMKILEAVDIIYVQGGNVFYLLKQMRKSGFNKIIKKLLTKGIIYIGVSAGSIVAGKSIETASWKNNKDKFGLMSLKGLGLVKSNIFVHYKPEDAGNKPST
;
A
#
# COMPACT_ATOMS: atom_id res chain seq x y z
N MET A 1 -0.37 14.26 -26.24
CA MET A 1 -0.48 15.42 -25.33
C MET A 1 -0.59 14.85 -23.92
N PHE A 2 0.36 15.19 -23.03
CA PHE A 2 0.67 14.54 -21.73
C PHE A 2 1.61 13.33 -21.78
N LEU A 3 2.91 13.59 -21.92
CA LEU A 3 4.04 12.89 -21.30
C LEU A 3 5.31 13.59 -21.81
N PHE A 4 6.28 13.84 -20.92
CA PHE A 4 7.45 14.72 -21.07
C PHE A 4 7.22 16.21 -20.82
N SER A 5 7.27 16.59 -19.54
CA SER A 5 8.14 17.68 -19.06
C SER A 5 8.01 17.79 -17.54
N PHE A 6 8.84 17.03 -16.80
CA PHE A 6 9.10 17.29 -15.39
C PHE A 6 10.61 17.15 -15.12
N CYS A 7 11.38 17.71 -16.04
CA CYS A 7 12.80 17.99 -15.88
C CYS A 7 12.95 19.50 -16.07
N LEU A 8 13.77 20.13 -15.22
CA LEU A 8 14.13 21.56 -15.23
C LEU A 8 13.18 22.51 -14.50
N PHE A 9 13.17 22.41 -13.17
CA PHE A 9 13.17 23.59 -12.30
C PHE A 9 14.24 23.42 -11.21
N PHE A 10 15.49 23.14 -11.63
CA PHE A 10 16.68 23.46 -10.83
C PHE A 10 17.09 24.89 -11.17
N GLY A 11 16.28 25.85 -10.75
CA GLY A 11 16.60 27.27 -10.82
C GLY A 11 17.24 27.69 -9.51
N PHE A 12 18.58 27.71 -9.47
CA PHE A 12 19.43 28.50 -8.57
C PHE A 12 18.83 28.83 -7.19
N ALA A 13 18.68 27.84 -6.32
CA ALA A 13 19.04 28.07 -4.94
C ALA A 13 20.57 27.89 -4.90
N GLN A 14 21.32 28.89 -4.43
CA GLN A 14 22.69 28.64 -3.97
C GLN A 14 22.65 27.38 -3.08
N PRO A 15 23.69 26.52 -3.10
CA PRO A 15 23.72 25.43 -2.14
C PRO A 15 23.53 26.04 -0.76
N ALA A 16 22.37 25.79 -0.16
CA ALA A 16 22.16 26.06 1.24
C ALA A 16 23.22 25.21 1.92
N SER A 17 24.22 25.86 2.52
CA SER A 17 25.31 25.18 3.21
C SER A 17 24.67 24.39 4.36
N ALA A 18 24.42 23.11 4.12
CA ALA A 18 23.64 22.26 4.99
C ALA A 18 24.60 21.57 5.97
N TYR A 19 25.03 22.30 7.00
CA TYR A 19 25.88 21.74 8.04
C TYR A 19 25.26 20.47 8.65
N LEU A 20 26.06 19.46 8.95
CA LEU A 20 25.57 18.24 9.59
C LEU A 20 25.30 18.50 11.08
N PRO A 21 24.03 18.54 11.51
CA PRO A 21 23.70 18.86 12.89
C PRO A 21 24.03 17.69 13.81
N ARG A 22 24.85 17.95 14.85
CA ARG A 22 25.14 16.99 15.92
C ARG A 22 24.55 17.51 17.23
N ILE A 23 23.56 16.79 17.76
CA ILE A 23 22.97 17.07 19.08
C ILE A 23 23.82 16.38 20.14
N ILE A 24 24.43 17.16 21.04
CA ILE A 24 25.33 16.62 22.07
C ILE A 24 25.09 17.14 23.49
N TYR A 25 24.13 18.04 23.73
CA TYR A 25 23.80 18.55 25.08
C TYR A 25 23.36 17.48 26.09
N ASN A 26 22.97 16.28 25.62
CA ASN A 26 22.66 15.14 26.49
C ASN A 26 23.91 14.30 26.86
N GLN A 27 25.10 14.65 26.37
CA GLN A 27 26.35 13.97 26.66
C GLN A 27 27.12 14.69 27.77
N SER A 28 27.56 13.94 28.77
CA SER A 28 28.32 14.47 29.91
C SER A 28 29.84 14.38 29.71
N THR A 29 30.31 13.67 28.69
CA THR A 29 31.74 13.44 28.40
C THR A 29 32.31 14.46 27.41
N ASP A 30 33.63 14.48 27.28
CA ASP A 30 34.32 15.22 26.23
C ASP A 30 33.90 14.72 24.83
N ILE A 31 33.87 15.63 23.87
CA ILE A 31 33.37 15.38 22.51
C ILE A 31 34.52 15.16 21.56
N GLN A 32 34.55 14.02 20.87
CA GLN A 32 35.54 13.74 19.84
C GLN A 32 35.12 14.35 18.51
N VAL A 33 35.94 15.26 17.99
CA VAL A 33 35.77 15.90 16.69
C VAL A 33 36.62 15.16 15.67
N LYS A 34 35.96 14.45 14.75
CA LYS A 34 36.61 13.72 13.65
C LYS A 34 36.65 14.59 12.40
N GLU A 35 37.72 14.52 11.63
CA GLU A 35 37.89 15.31 10.40
C GLU A 35 37.62 16.81 10.64
N PRO A 36 38.45 17.53 11.43
CA PRO A 36 38.18 18.92 11.85
C PRO A 36 38.12 19.93 10.69
N GLU A 37 38.61 19.57 9.51
CA GLU A 37 38.49 20.32 8.26
C GLU A 37 37.05 20.31 7.72
N VAL A 38 36.35 19.19 7.92
CA VAL A 38 35.01 18.95 7.42
C VAL A 38 34.00 19.67 8.29
N SER A 39 33.15 20.45 7.63
CA SER A 39 32.13 21.31 8.21
C SER A 39 31.14 20.51 9.07
N GLN A 40 31.12 20.82 10.36
CA GLN A 40 30.32 20.15 11.38
C GLN A 40 29.75 21.17 12.37
N VAL A 41 28.51 20.97 12.78
CA VAL A 41 27.84 21.88 13.72
C VAL A 41 27.37 21.11 14.95
N PHE A 42 27.85 21.53 16.10
CA PHE A 42 27.55 20.95 17.41
C PHE A 42 26.55 21.84 18.15
N TYR A 43 25.38 21.28 18.44
CA TYR A 43 24.35 21.91 19.27
C TYR A 43 24.48 21.40 20.71
N ASP A 44 24.90 22.28 21.62
CA ASP A 44 25.25 21.92 22.99
C ASP A 44 24.69 22.94 24.02
N GLU A 45 24.72 22.57 25.28
CA GLU A 45 24.25 23.35 26.41
C GLU A 45 25.22 23.18 27.59
N LEU A 46 25.73 24.29 28.12
CA LEU A 46 26.55 24.25 29.32
C LEU A 46 25.65 24.09 30.56
N GLY A 47 26.05 23.19 31.47
CA GLY A 47 25.30 22.80 32.67
C GLY A 47 25.92 23.25 34.00
N GLY A 48 26.82 24.22 33.99
CA GLY A 48 27.57 24.73 35.14
C GLY A 48 29.09 24.50 35.06
N SER A 49 29.57 23.83 34.01
CA SER A 49 30.99 23.62 33.72
C SER A 49 31.30 23.89 32.25
N PRO A 50 32.56 24.24 31.90
CA PRO A 50 32.99 24.30 30.50
C PRO A 50 32.82 22.97 29.76
N ARG A 51 32.80 23.03 28.43
CA ARG A 51 32.76 21.85 27.54
C ARG A 51 34.05 21.72 26.75
N ASN A 52 34.62 20.52 26.68
CA ASN A 52 35.77 20.23 25.83
C ASN A 52 35.39 19.48 24.55
N TYR A 53 36.03 19.88 23.46
CA TYR A 53 36.04 19.19 22.17
C TYR A 53 37.48 18.79 21.86
N LEU A 54 37.70 17.50 21.67
CA LEU A 54 39.00 16.89 21.47
C LEU A 54 39.17 16.58 19.98
N ILE A 55 40.30 16.99 19.42
CA ILE A 55 40.70 16.75 18.04
C ILE A 55 41.98 15.95 18.07
N HIS A 56 42.02 14.87 17.29
CA HIS A 56 43.24 14.16 16.95
C HIS A 56 43.44 14.23 15.44
N SER A 57 44.63 14.65 14.99
CA SER A 57 44.97 14.70 13.57
C SER A 57 46.39 14.21 13.31
N ASP A 58 46.52 13.22 12.43
CA ASP A 58 47.81 12.68 11.95
C ASP A 58 48.48 13.56 10.88
N LYS A 59 47.82 14.64 10.45
CA LYS A 59 48.30 15.57 9.42
C LYS A 59 48.06 17.02 9.84
N ASP A 60 48.81 17.92 9.23
CA ASP A 60 48.54 19.36 9.30
C ASP A 60 47.12 19.64 8.76
N PHE A 61 46.43 20.57 9.40
CA PHE A 61 45.05 20.90 9.08
C PHE A 61 44.69 22.36 9.37
N ASN A 62 43.74 22.92 8.64
CA ASN A 62 43.13 24.21 8.92
C ASN A 62 41.99 24.05 9.92
N LEU A 63 42.18 24.57 11.13
CA LEU A 63 41.12 24.66 12.12
C LEU A 63 40.36 25.96 11.93
N TYR A 64 39.13 25.85 11.44
CA TYR A 64 38.12 26.90 11.55
C TYR A 64 37.15 26.58 12.67
N ILE A 65 36.83 27.56 13.52
CA ILE A 65 35.68 27.49 14.41
C ILE A 65 34.88 28.78 14.43
N ASN A 66 33.57 28.66 14.65
CA ASN A 66 32.67 29.79 14.91
C ASN A 66 31.69 29.47 16.02
N LEU A 67 31.48 30.41 16.93
CA LEU A 67 30.49 30.32 17.99
C LEU A 67 29.19 31.01 17.57
N LEU A 68 28.06 30.36 17.79
CA LEU A 68 26.74 30.93 17.59
C LEU A 68 25.86 30.68 18.82
N VAL A 69 24.85 31.53 18.97
CA VAL A 69 23.87 31.43 20.07
C VAL A 69 22.46 31.49 19.50
N PRO A 70 21.55 30.57 19.86
CA PRO A 70 20.18 30.59 19.35
C PRO A 70 19.44 31.82 19.86
N ALA A 71 18.98 32.69 18.96
CA ALA A 71 18.45 34.00 19.32
C ALA A 71 17.18 33.91 20.17
N TYR A 72 16.33 32.90 19.93
CA TYR A 72 15.06 32.75 20.64
C TYR A 72 15.22 32.06 22.01
N SER A 73 15.99 30.98 22.09
CA SER A 73 16.11 30.17 23.31
C SER A 73 17.24 30.59 24.25
N ASN A 74 18.18 31.44 23.79
CA ASN A 74 19.27 31.96 24.60
C ASN A 74 19.78 33.34 24.14
N SER A 75 18.90 34.34 24.01
CA SER A 75 19.26 35.67 23.46
C SER A 75 20.46 36.37 24.13
N ASN A 76 20.65 36.14 25.43
CA ASN A 76 21.73 36.75 26.23
C ASN A 76 22.99 35.88 26.31
N GLY A 77 23.01 34.69 25.69
CA GLY A 77 24.16 33.79 25.74
C GLY A 77 25.40 34.43 25.12
N ARG A 78 26.52 34.41 25.84
CA ARG A 78 27.82 34.92 25.38
C ARG A 78 28.87 33.91 25.80
N TYR A 79 29.63 33.42 24.83
CA TYR A 79 30.55 32.30 25.03
C TYR A 79 31.92 32.64 24.47
N SER A 80 32.93 32.07 25.09
CA SER A 80 34.33 32.17 24.66
C SER A 80 34.91 30.78 24.46
N ALA A 81 36.01 30.74 23.72
CA ALA A 81 36.74 29.51 23.46
C ALA A 81 38.22 29.68 23.79
N LYS A 82 38.82 28.65 24.37
CA LYS A 82 40.27 28.48 24.46
C LYS A 82 40.69 27.27 23.65
N ILE A 83 41.76 27.41 22.88
CA ILE A 83 42.30 26.34 22.06
C ILE A 83 43.67 25.97 22.63
N PHE A 84 43.87 24.69 22.89
CA PHE A 84 45.10 24.16 23.45
C PHE A 84 45.70 23.07 22.57
N LEU A 85 47.03 23.02 22.50
CA LEU A 85 47.80 21.87 22.05
C LEU A 85 48.07 20.98 23.26
N VAL A 86 47.60 19.74 23.21
CA VAL A 86 47.74 18.77 24.29
C VAL A 86 49.13 18.14 24.22
N LYS A 87 49.98 18.43 25.20
CA LYS A 87 51.34 17.87 25.27
C LYS A 87 51.36 16.60 26.10
N ASN A 88 51.62 15.47 25.46
CA ASN A 88 51.73 14.16 26.13
C ASN A 88 53.09 13.93 26.83
N THR A 89 53.94 14.96 26.99
CA THR A 89 55.26 14.83 27.63
C THR A 89 55.22 15.31 29.09
N PRO A 90 55.58 14.45 30.07
CA PRO A 90 55.69 14.88 31.46
C PRO A 90 56.76 15.96 31.61
N THR A 91 56.40 17.10 32.17
CA THR A 91 57.36 18.08 32.66
C THR A 91 57.97 17.58 33.97
N THR A 92 59.20 18.02 34.27
CA THR A 92 59.96 17.66 35.48
C THR A 92 59.29 18.05 36.81
N SER A 93 58.15 18.76 36.75
CA SER A 93 57.31 19.18 37.88
C SER A 93 55.98 18.40 38.00
N GLY A 94 55.75 17.36 37.18
CA GLY A 94 54.65 16.41 37.39
C GLY A 94 53.26 16.85 36.91
N GLN A 95 53.14 17.95 36.17
CA GLN A 95 51.92 18.30 35.44
C GLN A 95 52.29 18.78 34.04
N ALA A 96 51.97 17.98 33.02
CA ALA A 96 51.98 18.46 31.64
C ALA A 96 50.85 19.49 31.51
N GLU A 97 51.20 20.77 31.40
CA GLU A 97 50.23 21.82 31.13
C GLU A 97 50.05 21.93 29.61
N ASP A 98 48.79 21.92 29.17
CA ASP A 98 48.47 22.12 27.76
C ASP A 98 48.93 23.51 27.31
N GLU A 99 49.48 23.61 26.10
CA GLU A 99 49.93 24.90 25.56
C GLU A 99 48.74 25.65 24.96
N GLU A 100 48.40 26.82 25.50
CA GLU A 100 47.34 27.67 24.95
C GLU A 100 47.77 28.25 23.59
N ILE A 101 47.06 27.88 22.53
CA ILE A 101 47.30 28.31 21.15
C ILE A 101 46.59 29.62 20.84
N SER A 102 45.37 29.79 21.37
CA SER A 102 44.56 30.97 21.13
C SER A 102 43.44 31.09 22.17
N PHE A 103 43.10 32.34 22.50
CA PHE A 103 41.91 32.70 23.25
C PHE A 103 40.97 33.53 22.36
N ILE A 104 39.72 33.12 22.32
CA ILE A 104 38.67 33.72 21.49
C ILE A 104 37.64 34.33 22.44
N ASP A 105 37.75 35.63 22.65
CA ASP A 105 36.84 36.38 23.52
C ASP A 105 35.51 36.62 22.81
N GLY A 106 34.44 36.26 23.50
CA GLY A 106 33.06 36.49 23.06
C GLY A 106 32.19 37.08 24.16
N GLN A 107 32.77 37.48 25.29
CA GLN A 107 32.04 37.84 26.51
C GLN A 107 32.30 39.25 27.00
N THR A 108 33.44 39.87 26.64
CA THR A 108 33.78 41.24 27.06
C THR A 108 33.46 42.26 25.96
N ASP A 109 34.26 42.29 24.91
CA ASP A 109 34.29 43.37 23.91
C ASP A 109 33.77 42.92 22.52
N PHE A 110 33.33 41.66 22.40
CA PHE A 110 32.83 41.14 21.13
C PHE A 110 31.37 41.52 20.87
N LEU A 111 31.11 42.14 19.71
CA LEU A 111 29.76 42.46 19.27
C LEU A 111 29.13 41.28 18.52
N TRP A 112 28.20 40.61 19.19
CA TRP A 112 27.38 39.55 18.59
C TRP A 112 26.33 40.12 17.63
N LYS A 113 26.26 39.58 16.41
CA LYS A 113 25.39 40.11 15.34
C LYS A 113 24.24 39.16 15.06
N GLU A 114 23.04 39.67 14.87
CA GLU A 114 21.91 38.86 14.41
C GLU A 114 22.19 38.25 13.04
N PHE A 115 21.84 36.97 12.90
CA PHE A 115 21.98 36.21 11.68
C PHE A 115 20.79 35.29 11.49
N TYR A 116 20.23 35.32 10.29
CA TYR A 116 19.16 34.41 9.89
C TYR A 116 19.75 33.29 9.04
N GLU A 117 19.59 32.05 9.50
CA GLU A 117 20.05 30.86 8.81
C GLU A 117 18.90 30.30 7.95
N PRO A 118 19.00 30.35 6.61
CA PRO A 118 17.88 30.06 5.72
C PRO A 118 17.49 28.58 5.61
N PHE A 119 18.40 27.64 5.92
CA PHE A 119 18.18 26.20 5.82
C PHE A 119 17.22 25.70 6.90
N GLY A 120 17.51 25.98 8.17
CA GLY A 120 16.67 25.70 9.31
C GLY A 120 15.58 26.75 9.51
N ARG A 121 15.74 27.96 8.96
CA ARG A 121 14.91 29.14 9.25
C ARG A 121 14.92 29.51 10.72
N ASP A 122 16.11 29.54 11.31
CA ASP A 122 16.31 29.94 12.70
C ASP A 122 17.19 31.19 12.77
N TYR A 123 16.95 32.00 13.79
CA TYR A 123 17.77 33.16 14.10
C TYR A 123 18.84 32.80 15.12
N TYR A 124 20.04 33.31 14.87
CA TYR A 124 21.20 33.17 15.72
C TYR A 124 21.78 34.55 16.01
N PHE A 125 22.59 34.61 17.07
CA PHE A 125 23.62 35.61 17.22
C PHE A 125 24.96 34.99 16.79
N LEU A 126 25.61 35.58 15.80
CA LEU A 126 26.97 35.23 15.37
C LEU A 126 27.98 35.79 16.35
N GLY A 127 28.76 34.89 16.93
CA GLY A 127 29.84 35.15 17.84
C GLY A 127 31.20 35.20 17.14
N PRO A 128 32.28 35.17 17.93
CA PRO A 128 33.63 35.23 17.39
C PRO A 128 33.98 33.97 16.60
N GLU A 129 34.89 34.14 15.66
CA GLU A 129 35.45 33.07 14.84
C GLU A 129 36.98 33.03 14.96
N PHE A 130 37.54 31.88 14.62
CA PHE A 130 38.97 31.65 14.59
C PHE A 130 39.32 30.73 13.43
N GLU A 131 40.42 31.05 12.76
CA GLU A 131 40.96 30.23 11.68
C GLU A 131 42.48 30.19 11.78
N LYS A 132 43.06 28.99 11.81
CA LYS A 132 44.51 28.82 11.82
C LYS A 132 44.91 27.46 11.26
N ASN A 133 45.97 27.45 10.47
CA ASN A 133 46.66 26.21 10.11
C ASN A 133 47.44 25.70 11.32
N LEU A 134 47.09 24.49 11.75
CA LEU A 134 47.70 23.78 12.87
C LEU A 134 48.47 22.57 12.33
N SER A 135 49.57 22.22 12.99
CA SER A 135 50.31 21.01 12.66
C SER A 135 49.58 19.75 13.14
N SER A 136 49.98 18.58 12.64
CA SER A 136 49.50 17.30 13.20
C SER A 136 49.69 17.24 14.72
N GLY A 137 48.72 16.70 15.45
CA GLY A 137 48.75 16.60 16.90
C GLY A 137 47.38 16.46 17.57
N ASP A 138 47.40 16.46 18.91
CA ASP A 138 46.21 16.43 19.75
C ASP A 138 45.84 17.84 20.21
N TYR A 139 44.60 18.25 19.98
CA TYR A 139 44.10 19.57 20.33
C TYR A 139 42.85 19.48 21.18
N LYS A 140 42.68 20.48 22.05
CA LYS A 140 41.49 20.63 22.90
C LYS A 140 40.91 22.02 22.73
N ILE A 141 39.64 22.09 22.41
CA ILE A 141 38.86 23.33 22.36
C ILE A 141 37.94 23.34 23.57
N THR A 142 38.11 24.32 24.46
CA THR A 142 37.28 24.48 25.65
C THR A 142 36.34 25.65 25.47
N ILE A 143 35.03 25.37 25.44
CA ILE A 143 33.96 26.38 25.37
C ILE A 143 33.45 26.68 26.77
N PHE A 144 33.32 27.96 27.10
CA PHE A 144 32.90 28.40 28.43
C PHE A 144 32.13 29.72 28.37
N SER A 145 31.43 30.02 29.46
CA SER A 145 30.87 31.33 29.76
C SER A 145 31.08 31.69 31.24
N TYR A 146 30.84 32.93 31.65
CA TYR A 146 31.00 33.37 33.04
C TYR A 146 30.19 32.51 34.01
N GLU A 147 28.99 32.10 33.60
CA GLU A 147 28.11 31.23 34.38
C GLU A 147 28.21 29.76 33.98
N ASN A 148 28.90 29.45 32.87
CA ASN A 148 28.93 28.15 32.21
C ASN A 148 27.54 27.53 32.07
N ARG A 149 26.57 28.34 31.62
CA ARG A 149 25.17 27.91 31.44
C ARG A 149 24.65 28.30 30.08
N GLY A 150 23.62 27.58 29.62
CA GLY A 150 22.83 27.91 28.45
C GLY A 150 23.35 27.31 27.15
N LYS A 151 22.53 27.46 26.12
CA LYS A 151 22.70 26.83 24.81
C LYS A 151 23.64 27.61 23.90
N TYR A 152 24.54 26.90 23.24
CA TYR A 152 25.40 27.46 22.21
C TYR A 152 25.55 26.49 21.06
N VAL A 153 26.11 27.00 19.97
CA VAL A 153 26.42 26.23 18.79
C VAL A 153 27.88 26.44 18.46
N LEU A 154 28.61 25.36 18.25
CA LEU A 154 29.99 25.39 17.79
C LEU A 154 30.04 24.82 16.37
N SER A 155 30.39 25.67 15.41
CA SER A 155 30.74 25.24 14.06
C SER A 155 32.24 24.96 14.00
N ILE A 156 32.64 23.84 13.40
CA ILE A 156 34.04 23.45 13.18
C ILE A 156 34.22 23.03 11.73
N GLY A 157 35.30 23.49 11.09
CA GLY A 157 35.65 23.13 9.72
C GLY A 157 34.92 23.96 8.65
N LYS A 158 35.40 23.89 7.41
CA LYS A 158 34.83 24.60 6.25
C LYS A 158 34.60 23.72 5.03
N GLU A 159 35.24 22.55 4.97
CA GLU A 159 35.11 21.65 3.84
C GLU A 159 33.74 20.98 3.84
N GLU A 160 32.99 21.14 2.76
CA GLU A 160 31.68 20.51 2.61
C GLU A 160 31.83 19.07 2.10
N LYS A 161 31.37 18.10 2.89
CA LYS A 161 31.36 16.66 2.54
C LYS A 161 30.02 16.07 2.94
N PHE A 162 29.26 15.57 1.96
CA PHE A 162 27.90 15.09 2.16
C PHE A 162 27.75 13.60 1.84
N SER A 163 27.17 12.83 2.77
CA SER A 163 26.64 11.49 2.51
C SER A 163 25.12 11.51 2.37
N LEU A 164 24.58 10.69 1.46
CA LEU A 164 23.13 10.53 1.30
C LEU A 164 22.43 10.10 2.60
N ILE A 165 23.08 9.24 3.40
CA ILE A 165 22.54 8.77 4.68
C ILE A 165 22.44 9.93 5.66
N GLU A 166 23.42 10.83 5.67
CA GLU A 166 23.44 11.98 6.57
C GLU A 166 22.39 13.02 6.17
N ILE A 167 22.20 13.25 4.88
CA ILE A 167 21.12 14.10 4.36
C ILE A 167 19.75 13.58 4.80
N LEU A 168 19.53 12.26 4.74
CA LEU A 168 18.27 11.67 5.22
C LEU A 168 18.09 11.82 6.73
N ASN A 169 19.18 11.77 7.50
CA ASN A 169 19.12 11.93 8.95
C ASN A 169 18.67 13.34 9.39
N ILE A 170 18.89 14.37 8.56
CA ILE A 170 18.43 15.74 8.82
C ILE A 170 16.92 15.78 9.08
N TYR A 171 16.12 14.97 8.37
CA TYR A 171 14.66 14.93 8.57
C TYR A 171 14.24 14.41 9.94
N TRP A 172 15.13 13.71 10.66
CA TRP A 172 14.90 13.31 12.04
C TRP A 172 15.47 14.31 13.04
N VAL A 173 16.67 14.82 12.78
CA VAL A 173 17.38 15.70 13.70
C VAL A 173 16.78 17.11 13.74
N MET A 174 16.36 17.66 12.59
CA MET A 174 15.84 19.03 12.53
C MET A 174 14.54 19.24 13.30
N PRO A 175 13.51 18.36 13.21
CA PRO A 175 12.35 18.47 14.07
C PRO A 175 12.69 18.45 15.56
N LEU A 176 13.66 17.62 15.96
CA LEU A 176 14.12 17.54 17.35
C LEU A 176 14.82 18.84 17.78
N LEU A 177 15.71 19.37 16.94
CA LEU A 177 16.36 20.67 17.18
C LEU A 177 15.35 21.81 17.30
N LYS A 178 14.37 21.88 16.39
CA LYS A 178 13.30 22.89 16.44
C LYS A 178 12.56 22.86 17.78
N MET A 179 12.18 21.67 18.24
CA MET A 179 11.42 21.49 19.49
C MET A 179 12.25 21.65 20.77
N GLU A 180 13.46 21.10 20.80
CA GLU A 180 14.24 20.99 22.04
C GLU A 180 15.27 22.11 22.19
N PHE A 181 15.96 22.45 21.10
CA PHE A 181 17.05 23.41 21.10
C PHE A 181 16.55 24.84 20.84
N PHE A 182 15.91 25.08 19.70
CA PHE A 182 15.47 26.42 19.25
C PHE A 182 14.16 26.89 19.88
N LYS A 183 13.28 25.96 20.27
CA LYS A 183 11.91 26.26 20.71
C LYS A 183 11.08 26.99 19.63
N THR A 184 11.29 26.62 18.37
CA THR A 184 10.61 27.14 17.17
C THR A 184 9.76 26.07 16.50
N SER A 185 8.95 26.44 15.51
CA SER A 185 8.01 25.51 14.88
C SER A 185 8.71 24.53 13.95
N VAL A 186 8.39 23.23 14.09
CA VAL A 186 8.84 22.18 13.17
C VAL A 186 8.37 22.42 11.73
N LEU A 187 7.23 23.11 11.56
CA LEU A 187 6.70 23.45 10.24
C LEU A 187 7.62 24.39 9.46
N GLU A 188 8.38 25.24 10.12
CA GLU A 188 9.30 26.16 9.45
C GLU A 188 10.32 25.39 8.62
N PHE A 189 10.84 24.28 9.15
CA PHE A 189 11.75 23.38 8.46
C PHE A 189 11.06 22.66 7.29
N PHE A 190 9.86 22.09 7.48
CA PHE A 190 9.15 21.37 6.40
C PHE A 190 8.65 22.29 5.26
N LEU A 191 8.52 23.59 5.51
CA LEU A 191 8.17 24.60 4.51
C LEU A 191 9.40 25.19 3.79
N THR A 192 10.61 24.71 4.08
CA THR A 192 11.81 25.02 3.28
C THR A 192 11.76 24.27 1.94
N PRO A 193 12.51 24.71 0.90
CA PRO A 193 12.64 23.94 -0.33
C PRO A 193 13.08 22.48 -0.07
N PHE A 194 13.97 22.27 0.91
CA PHE A 194 14.42 20.95 1.32
C PHE A 194 13.32 20.11 2.00
N GLY A 195 12.55 20.73 2.90
CA GLY A 195 11.41 20.11 3.55
C GLY A 195 10.30 19.68 2.58
N LEU A 196 10.02 20.54 1.60
CA LEU A 196 8.98 20.30 0.59
C LEU A 196 9.26 19.11 -0.33
N ILE A 197 10.55 18.76 -0.55
CA ILE A 197 10.91 17.56 -1.34
C ILE A 197 10.30 16.31 -0.71
N VAL A 198 10.50 16.09 0.59
CA VAL A 198 9.97 14.90 1.28
C VAL A 198 8.46 14.93 1.38
N VAL A 199 7.86 16.10 1.65
CA VAL A 199 6.39 16.24 1.66
C VAL A 199 5.80 15.88 0.29
N GLY A 200 6.44 16.32 -0.80
CA GLY A 200 6.05 15.97 -2.17
C GLY A 200 6.15 14.47 -2.45
N LEU A 201 7.24 13.82 -2.06
CA LEU A 201 7.42 12.37 -2.22
C LEU A 201 6.34 11.57 -1.47
N ILE A 202 6.02 11.97 -0.23
CA ILE A 202 4.95 11.35 0.56
C ILE A 202 3.59 11.53 -0.13
N ALA A 203 3.29 12.72 -0.63
CA ALA A 203 2.03 13.00 -1.33
C ALA A 203 1.86 12.14 -2.60
N ILE A 204 2.95 11.94 -3.37
CA ILE A 204 2.95 11.06 -4.54
C ILE A 204 2.66 9.61 -4.13
N LEU A 205 3.33 9.11 -3.10
CA LEU A 205 3.12 7.74 -2.60
C LEU A 205 1.66 7.52 -2.17
N LEU A 206 1.10 8.45 -1.39
CA LEU A 206 -0.30 8.39 -0.96
C LEU A 206 -1.27 8.41 -2.16
N SER A 207 -0.96 9.19 -3.19
CA SER A 207 -1.77 9.26 -4.42
C SER A 207 -1.77 7.93 -5.18
N ILE A 208 -0.63 7.23 -5.25
CA ILE A 208 -0.52 5.90 -5.87
C ILE A 208 -1.36 4.88 -5.09
N ILE A 209 -1.29 4.89 -3.76
CA ILE A 209 -2.08 4.00 -2.91
C ILE A 209 -3.58 4.25 -3.11
N ALA A 210 -4.00 5.52 -3.07
CA ALA A 210 -5.39 5.90 -3.30
C ALA A 210 -5.89 5.47 -4.69
N CYS A 211 -5.06 5.61 -5.73
CA CYS A 211 -5.36 5.13 -7.07
C CYS A 211 -5.56 3.61 -7.11
N GLY A 212 -4.69 2.84 -6.46
CA GLY A 212 -4.83 1.39 -6.35
C GLY A 212 -6.13 0.95 -5.67
N VAL A 213 -6.49 1.60 -4.56
CA VAL A 213 -7.78 1.36 -3.87
C VAL A 213 -8.97 1.70 -4.77
N PHE A 214 -8.91 2.83 -5.47
CA PHE A 214 -9.96 3.26 -6.39
C PHE A 214 -10.15 2.27 -7.55
N ILE A 215 -9.05 1.79 -8.16
CA ILE A 215 -9.10 0.77 -9.21
C ILE A 215 -9.74 -0.52 -8.68
N GLY A 216 -9.37 -0.95 -7.47
CA GLY A 216 -9.98 -2.12 -6.82
C GLY A 216 -11.49 -1.98 -6.67
N PHE A 217 -11.95 -0.82 -6.20
CA PHE A 217 -13.38 -0.51 -6.06
C PHE A 217 -14.12 -0.53 -7.42
N ILE A 218 -13.54 0.04 -8.47
CA ILE A 218 -14.12 0.02 -9.82
C ILE A 218 -14.25 -1.42 -10.35
N ASN A 219 -13.24 -2.26 -10.14
CA ASN A 219 -13.29 -3.66 -10.57
C ASN A 219 -14.43 -4.44 -9.88
N GLU A 220 -14.62 -4.25 -8.58
CA GLU A 220 -15.71 -4.87 -7.82
C GLU A 220 -17.09 -4.41 -8.33
N LEU A 221 -17.24 -3.12 -8.64
CA LEU A 221 -18.46 -2.58 -9.25
C LEU A 221 -18.76 -3.22 -10.61
N ILE A 222 -17.74 -3.42 -11.45
CA ILE A 222 -17.90 -4.06 -12.76
C ILE A 222 -18.32 -5.53 -12.59
N GLU A 223 -17.67 -6.29 -11.71
CA GLU A 223 -18.01 -7.69 -11.47
C GLU A 223 -19.44 -7.87 -10.97
N SER A 224 -19.88 -7.00 -10.05
CA SER A 224 -21.23 -7.04 -9.48
C SER A 224 -22.35 -6.78 -10.50
N ARG A 225 -22.03 -6.12 -11.62
CA ARG A 225 -22.98 -5.74 -12.68
C ARG A 225 -23.06 -6.73 -13.84
N LYS A 226 -22.28 -7.83 -13.85
CA LYS A 226 -22.40 -8.84 -14.90
C LYS A 226 -23.84 -9.41 -14.94
N PRO A 227 -24.53 -9.36 -16.08
CA PRO A 227 -25.92 -9.80 -16.17
C PRO A 227 -26.04 -11.31 -15.93
N LYS A 228 -27.10 -11.72 -15.24
CA LYS A 228 -27.42 -13.14 -15.05
C LYS A 228 -27.95 -13.70 -16.37
N MET A 229 -27.27 -14.67 -16.95
CA MET A 229 -27.67 -15.28 -18.22
C MET A 229 -28.36 -16.63 -18.00
N LEU A 230 -29.59 -16.73 -18.50
CA LEU A 230 -30.46 -17.90 -18.43
C LEU A 230 -30.98 -18.19 -19.84
N LEU A 231 -30.72 -19.40 -20.34
CA LEU A 231 -31.32 -19.92 -21.57
C LEU A 231 -32.22 -21.09 -21.20
N LEU A 232 -33.52 -20.99 -21.46
CA LEU A 232 -34.51 -22.01 -21.09
C LEU A 232 -35.13 -22.55 -22.39
N THR A 233 -34.80 -23.79 -22.73
CA THR A 233 -35.22 -24.44 -23.98
C THR A 233 -36.04 -25.69 -23.71
N SER A 234 -36.86 -26.09 -24.69
CA SER A 234 -37.56 -27.38 -24.70
C SER A 234 -36.70 -28.47 -25.33
N SER A 235 -35.91 -28.14 -26.35
CA SER A 235 -35.26 -29.08 -27.27
C SER A 235 -33.75 -29.26 -27.07
N GLY A 236 -33.12 -28.46 -26.19
CA GLY A 236 -31.70 -28.58 -25.91
C GLY A 236 -30.83 -28.18 -27.10
N MET A 237 -29.63 -28.76 -27.20
CA MET A 237 -28.71 -28.48 -28.30
C MET A 237 -29.30 -28.83 -29.66
N ALA A 238 -30.16 -29.84 -29.71
CA ALA A 238 -30.76 -30.29 -30.97
C ALA A 238 -31.64 -29.22 -31.66
N GLY A 239 -32.15 -28.24 -30.92
CA GLY A 239 -33.01 -27.21 -31.49
C GLY A 239 -32.66 -25.77 -31.12
N THR A 240 -31.60 -25.53 -30.34
CA THR A 240 -31.17 -24.17 -29.97
C THR A 240 -29.64 -24.01 -29.98
N LYS A 241 -28.93 -24.71 -30.87
CA LYS A 241 -27.46 -24.69 -30.93
C LYS A 241 -26.95 -23.30 -31.26
N GLU A 242 -27.52 -22.67 -32.27
CA GLU A 242 -27.12 -21.36 -32.79
C GLU A 242 -27.31 -20.27 -31.73
N GLU A 243 -28.44 -20.27 -31.03
CA GLU A 243 -28.73 -19.33 -29.95
C GLU A 243 -27.75 -19.51 -28.78
N ILE A 244 -27.46 -20.75 -28.38
CA ILE A 244 -26.47 -21.04 -27.32
C ILE A 244 -25.08 -20.53 -27.72
N LEU A 245 -24.66 -20.73 -28.98
CA LEU A 245 -23.36 -20.25 -29.47
C LEU A 245 -23.30 -18.72 -29.55
N SER A 246 -24.41 -18.07 -29.92
CA SER A 246 -24.48 -16.61 -30.06
C SER A 246 -24.24 -15.82 -28.77
N VAL A 247 -24.44 -16.44 -27.60
CA VAL A 247 -24.31 -15.77 -26.30
C VAL A 247 -22.97 -16.03 -25.63
N LEU A 248 -22.07 -16.80 -26.24
CA LEU A 248 -20.77 -17.10 -25.65
C LEU A 248 -19.88 -15.86 -25.65
N SER A 249 -19.22 -15.61 -24.52
CA SER A 249 -18.21 -14.55 -24.37
C SER A 249 -16.82 -14.95 -24.87
N LYS A 250 -16.64 -16.22 -25.26
CA LYS A 250 -15.37 -16.80 -25.74
C LYS A 250 -15.64 -17.98 -26.69
N PRO A 251 -14.66 -18.38 -27.50
CA PRO A 251 -14.77 -19.53 -28.40
C PRO A 251 -15.19 -20.82 -27.67
N ALA A 252 -16.03 -21.64 -28.31
CA ALA A 252 -16.63 -22.82 -27.69
C ALA A 252 -15.61 -23.85 -27.17
N ASP A 253 -14.45 -23.97 -27.83
CA ASP A 253 -13.33 -24.82 -27.41
C ASP A 253 -12.64 -24.37 -26.10
N LYS A 254 -12.90 -23.14 -25.66
CA LYS A 254 -12.45 -22.60 -24.37
C LYS A 254 -13.54 -22.57 -23.30
N VAL A 255 -14.74 -23.07 -23.62
CA VAL A 255 -15.89 -23.10 -22.72
C VAL A 255 -16.01 -24.47 -22.05
N ARG A 256 -16.04 -24.47 -20.72
CA ARG A 256 -16.27 -25.67 -19.91
C ARG A 256 -17.75 -25.76 -19.52
N VAL A 257 -18.33 -26.93 -19.72
CA VAL A 257 -19.76 -27.20 -19.49
C VAL A 257 -19.90 -28.30 -18.44
N ALA A 258 -20.57 -28.00 -17.34
CA ALA A 258 -21.10 -29.03 -16.43
C ALA A 258 -22.47 -29.48 -16.95
N HIS A 259 -22.54 -30.68 -17.51
CA HIS A 259 -23.77 -31.29 -18.01
C HIS A 259 -24.46 -32.07 -16.89
N ILE A 260 -25.49 -31.47 -16.29
CA ILE A 260 -26.24 -32.08 -15.20
C ILE A 260 -27.23 -33.11 -15.77
N ILE A 261 -26.89 -34.38 -15.63
CA ILE A 261 -27.66 -35.52 -16.18
C ILE A 261 -28.63 -36.16 -15.17
N THR A 262 -28.75 -35.61 -13.96
CA THR A 262 -29.51 -36.23 -12.86
C THR A 262 -30.98 -36.48 -13.19
N ALA A 263 -31.61 -35.64 -14.01
CA ALA A 263 -33.02 -35.77 -14.37
C ALA A 263 -33.31 -37.01 -15.22
N SER A 264 -32.38 -37.40 -16.10
CA SER A 264 -32.56 -38.53 -17.02
C SER A 264 -32.29 -39.89 -16.38
N LYS A 265 -31.60 -39.93 -15.23
CA LYS A 265 -31.26 -41.17 -14.50
C LYS A 265 -32.44 -42.09 -14.18
N VAL A 266 -33.64 -41.53 -14.02
CA VAL A 266 -34.87 -42.28 -13.68
C VAL A 266 -35.82 -42.41 -14.87
N GLN A 267 -35.34 -42.13 -16.09
CA GLN A 267 -36.08 -42.30 -17.33
C GLN A 267 -35.65 -43.58 -18.02
N GLU A 268 -36.58 -44.23 -18.72
CA GLU A 268 -36.28 -45.44 -19.51
C GLU A 268 -35.50 -45.10 -20.78
N ASP A 269 -35.82 -43.97 -21.42
CA ASP A 269 -35.10 -43.43 -22.58
C ASP A 269 -34.21 -42.27 -22.15
N THR A 270 -32.91 -42.38 -22.42
CA THR A 270 -31.90 -41.34 -22.18
C THR A 270 -31.22 -40.86 -23.46
N SER A 271 -31.67 -41.31 -24.64
CA SER A 271 -31.04 -41.03 -25.94
C SER A 271 -30.88 -39.53 -26.22
N TYR A 272 -31.81 -38.70 -25.76
CA TYR A 272 -31.73 -37.25 -25.87
C TYR A 272 -30.56 -36.65 -25.07
N THR A 273 -30.18 -37.26 -23.93
CA THR A 273 -29.05 -36.82 -23.10
C THR A 273 -27.75 -37.05 -23.85
N ASP A 274 -27.61 -38.23 -24.45
CA ASP A 274 -26.43 -38.58 -25.23
C ASP A 274 -26.33 -37.73 -26.50
N LYS A 275 -27.47 -37.46 -27.15
CA LYS A 275 -27.55 -36.58 -28.31
C LYS A 275 -27.10 -35.15 -27.98
N ASP A 276 -27.62 -34.55 -26.91
CA ASP A 276 -27.19 -33.20 -26.49
C ASP A 276 -25.71 -33.19 -26.12
N ARG A 277 -25.21 -34.21 -25.41
CA ARG A 277 -23.78 -34.35 -25.08
C ARG A 277 -22.91 -34.38 -26.34
N GLN A 278 -23.32 -35.17 -27.33
CA GLN A 278 -22.60 -35.30 -28.59
C GLN A 278 -22.60 -33.98 -29.38
N LEU A 279 -23.75 -33.31 -29.48
CA LEU A 279 -23.87 -32.01 -30.15
C LEU A 279 -23.04 -30.92 -29.45
N MET A 280 -22.94 -30.96 -28.11
CA MET A 280 -22.05 -30.05 -27.38
C MET A 280 -20.58 -30.31 -27.73
N LYS A 281 -20.14 -31.57 -27.77
CA LYS A 281 -18.78 -31.93 -28.15
C LYS A 281 -18.46 -31.53 -29.59
N GLU A 282 -19.38 -31.77 -30.53
CA GLU A 282 -19.26 -31.36 -31.93
C GLU A 282 -19.22 -29.84 -32.11
N ALA A 283 -19.89 -29.09 -31.22
CA ALA A 283 -19.79 -27.63 -31.17
C ALA A 283 -18.47 -27.14 -30.56
N GLY A 284 -17.62 -28.04 -30.06
CA GLY A 284 -16.29 -27.75 -29.50
C GLY A 284 -16.25 -27.63 -27.98
N PHE A 285 -17.37 -27.73 -27.27
CA PHE A 285 -17.39 -27.55 -25.81
C PHE A 285 -16.57 -28.62 -25.07
N ASN A 286 -15.92 -28.21 -23.98
CA ASN A 286 -15.35 -29.14 -23.00
C ASN A 286 -16.44 -29.56 -22.00
N VAL A 287 -17.07 -30.71 -22.25
CA VAL A 287 -18.25 -31.18 -21.52
C VAL A 287 -17.88 -32.24 -20.47
N GLU A 288 -18.33 -32.04 -19.24
CA GLU A 288 -18.25 -33.02 -18.15
C GLU A 288 -19.64 -33.32 -17.60
N ASP A 289 -20.01 -34.60 -17.57
CA ASP A 289 -21.27 -35.06 -17.00
C ASP A 289 -21.23 -35.08 -15.48
N ILE A 290 -22.19 -34.41 -14.84
CA ILE A 290 -22.29 -34.30 -13.39
C ILE A 290 -23.63 -34.85 -12.91
N ASP A 291 -23.58 -35.89 -12.07
CA ASP A 291 -24.73 -36.27 -11.25
C ASP A 291 -24.68 -35.52 -9.90
N ILE A 292 -25.70 -34.72 -9.61
CA ILE A 292 -25.82 -33.98 -8.35
C ILE A 292 -26.34 -34.85 -7.20
N GLU A 293 -26.89 -36.04 -7.50
CA GLU A 293 -27.28 -36.97 -6.45
C GLU A 293 -26.06 -37.39 -5.61
N GLY A 294 -26.25 -37.45 -4.29
CA GLY A 294 -25.21 -37.83 -3.33
C GLY A 294 -24.14 -36.77 -3.07
N LYS A 295 -24.09 -35.66 -3.83
CA LYS A 295 -23.14 -34.56 -3.60
C LYS A 295 -23.67 -33.60 -2.54
N ASN A 296 -22.81 -33.20 -1.61
CA ASN A 296 -23.12 -32.11 -0.70
C ASN A 296 -22.82 -30.73 -1.32
N LYS A 297 -23.26 -29.67 -0.64
CA LYS A 297 -23.13 -28.29 -1.11
C LYS A 297 -21.69 -27.87 -1.42
N SER A 298 -20.71 -28.29 -0.61
CA SER A 298 -19.31 -27.90 -0.78
C SER A 298 -18.69 -28.58 -1.99
N GLN A 299 -18.89 -29.89 -2.13
CA GLN A 299 -18.42 -30.66 -3.29
C GLN A 299 -19.00 -30.11 -4.59
N LEU A 300 -20.32 -29.85 -4.60
CA LEU A 300 -21.00 -29.35 -5.79
C LEU A 300 -20.59 -27.92 -6.13
N MET A 301 -20.37 -27.04 -5.14
CA MET A 301 -19.85 -25.68 -5.38
C MET A 301 -18.49 -25.73 -6.06
N LYS A 302 -17.56 -26.57 -5.59
CA LYS A 302 -16.20 -26.69 -6.14
C LYS A 302 -16.20 -27.13 -7.61
N ILE A 303 -17.10 -28.03 -7.98
CA ILE A 303 -17.26 -28.48 -9.36
C ILE A 303 -17.82 -27.33 -10.22
N LEU A 304 -18.93 -26.74 -9.77
CA LEU A 304 -19.71 -25.80 -10.58
C LEU A 304 -19.07 -24.41 -10.66
N GLU A 305 -18.19 -24.01 -9.75
CA GLU A 305 -17.47 -22.73 -9.86
C GLU A 305 -16.33 -22.76 -10.89
N ALA A 306 -15.93 -23.95 -11.34
CA ALA A 306 -14.83 -24.15 -12.29
C ALA A 306 -15.30 -24.22 -13.76
N VAL A 307 -16.60 -24.07 -14.02
CA VAL A 307 -17.21 -24.13 -15.36
C VAL A 307 -17.79 -22.79 -15.77
N ASP A 308 -18.00 -22.62 -17.07
CA ASP A 308 -18.62 -21.42 -17.64
C ASP A 308 -20.12 -21.59 -17.81
N ILE A 309 -20.55 -22.83 -18.09
CA ILE A 309 -21.95 -23.19 -18.34
C ILE A 309 -22.36 -24.33 -17.41
N ILE A 310 -23.53 -24.17 -16.80
CA ILE A 310 -24.24 -25.23 -16.10
C ILE A 310 -25.43 -25.60 -16.98
N TYR A 311 -25.33 -26.74 -17.66
CA TYR A 311 -26.33 -27.25 -18.59
C TYR A 311 -27.18 -28.31 -17.89
N VAL A 312 -28.43 -28.01 -17.59
CA VAL A 312 -29.34 -28.89 -16.85
C VAL A 312 -30.26 -29.63 -17.81
N GLN A 313 -30.02 -30.93 -17.93
CA GLN A 313 -30.73 -31.80 -18.89
C GLN A 313 -32.21 -32.02 -18.53
N GLY A 314 -32.99 -32.38 -19.55
CA GLY A 314 -34.35 -32.90 -19.42
C GLY A 314 -34.43 -34.26 -18.72
N GLY A 315 -35.65 -34.66 -18.37
CA GLY A 315 -35.94 -35.92 -17.68
C GLY A 315 -37.06 -35.76 -16.66
N ASN A 316 -36.96 -36.41 -15.50
CA ASN A 316 -37.99 -36.30 -14.45
C ASN A 316 -37.81 -35.03 -13.59
N VAL A 317 -38.79 -34.13 -13.66
CA VAL A 317 -38.77 -32.82 -12.96
C VAL A 317 -38.80 -32.97 -11.44
N PHE A 318 -39.66 -33.85 -10.91
CA PHE A 318 -39.82 -34.05 -9.47
C PHE A 318 -38.54 -34.64 -8.86
N TYR A 319 -37.94 -35.62 -9.54
CA TYR A 319 -36.66 -36.20 -9.15
C TYR A 319 -35.54 -35.15 -9.16
N LEU A 320 -35.41 -34.38 -10.25
CA LEU A 320 -34.41 -33.33 -10.38
C LEU A 320 -34.51 -32.31 -9.24
N LEU A 321 -35.72 -31.78 -8.98
CA LEU A 321 -35.92 -30.79 -7.93
C LEU A 321 -35.60 -31.36 -6.53
N LYS A 322 -35.93 -32.62 -6.27
CA LYS A 322 -35.57 -33.30 -5.01
C LYS A 322 -34.05 -33.34 -4.82
N GLN A 323 -33.31 -33.75 -5.84
CA GLN A 323 -31.85 -33.84 -5.77
C GLN A 323 -31.19 -32.45 -5.72
N MET A 324 -31.73 -31.45 -6.41
CA MET A 324 -31.27 -30.06 -6.30
C MET A 324 -31.46 -29.48 -4.90
N ARG A 325 -32.55 -29.84 -4.21
CA ARG A 325 -32.77 -29.45 -2.81
C ARG A 325 -31.81 -30.15 -1.87
N LYS A 326 -31.65 -31.47 -2.00
CA LYS A 326 -30.73 -32.27 -1.16
C LYS A 326 -29.27 -31.83 -1.29
N SER A 327 -28.81 -31.57 -2.51
CA SER A 327 -27.42 -31.16 -2.77
C SER A 327 -27.15 -29.69 -2.46
N GLY A 328 -28.18 -28.87 -2.23
CA GLY A 328 -28.06 -27.44 -2.03
C GLY A 328 -27.84 -26.64 -3.32
N PHE A 329 -28.03 -27.25 -4.49
CA PHE A 329 -27.90 -26.64 -5.82
C PHE A 329 -28.64 -25.30 -5.93
N ASN A 330 -29.85 -25.17 -5.37
CA ASN A 330 -30.63 -23.92 -5.41
C ASN A 330 -29.87 -22.70 -4.85
N LYS A 331 -29.11 -22.88 -3.76
CA LYS A 331 -28.30 -21.80 -3.19
C LYS A 331 -27.05 -21.55 -4.03
N ILE A 332 -26.45 -22.60 -4.58
CA ILE A 332 -25.23 -22.54 -5.39
C ILE A 332 -25.51 -21.77 -6.70
N ILE A 333 -26.52 -22.17 -7.46
CA ILE A 333 -26.77 -21.59 -8.79
C ILE A 333 -27.07 -20.09 -8.72
N LYS A 334 -27.77 -19.61 -7.69
CA LYS A 334 -28.03 -18.18 -7.48
C LYS A 334 -26.75 -17.37 -7.28
N LYS A 335 -25.76 -17.94 -6.59
CA LYS A 335 -24.44 -17.32 -6.36
C LYS A 335 -23.56 -17.41 -7.62
N LEU A 336 -23.67 -18.48 -8.38
CA LEU A 336 -22.88 -18.66 -9.60
C LEU A 336 -23.37 -17.77 -10.75
N LEU A 337 -24.69 -17.58 -10.87
CA LEU A 337 -25.27 -16.62 -11.81
C LEU A 337 -24.77 -15.18 -11.57
N THR A 338 -24.58 -14.76 -10.31
CA THR A 338 -24.00 -13.42 -10.01
C THR A 338 -22.52 -13.33 -10.35
N LYS A 339 -21.83 -14.45 -10.59
CA LYS A 339 -20.44 -14.49 -11.05
C LYS A 339 -20.34 -14.56 -12.59
N GLY A 340 -21.47 -14.56 -13.30
CA GLY A 340 -21.52 -14.63 -14.76
C GLY A 340 -21.51 -16.04 -15.34
N ILE A 341 -21.69 -17.10 -14.53
CA ILE A 341 -21.90 -18.45 -15.05
C ILE A 341 -23.27 -18.52 -15.73
N ILE A 342 -23.33 -19.18 -16.89
CA ILE A 342 -24.53 -19.33 -17.70
C ILE A 342 -25.32 -20.55 -17.23
N TYR A 343 -26.62 -20.39 -17.01
CA TYR A 343 -27.52 -21.52 -16.80
C TYR A 343 -28.27 -21.83 -18.09
N ILE A 344 -28.17 -23.07 -18.55
CA ILE A 344 -28.97 -23.57 -19.67
C ILE A 344 -29.89 -24.66 -19.13
N GLY A 345 -31.19 -24.44 -19.18
CA GLY A 345 -32.20 -25.44 -18.81
C GLY A 345 -32.77 -26.09 -20.06
N VAL A 346 -32.90 -27.42 -20.03
CA VAL A 346 -33.60 -28.19 -21.07
C VAL A 346 -34.77 -28.92 -20.44
N SER A 347 -35.97 -28.70 -20.98
CA SER A 347 -37.20 -29.37 -20.53
C SER A 347 -37.36 -29.32 -19.00
N ALA A 348 -37.07 -30.41 -18.27
CA ALA A 348 -37.06 -30.42 -16.80
C ALA A 348 -36.16 -29.33 -16.20
N GLY A 349 -34.96 -29.10 -16.75
CA GLY A 349 -34.06 -28.01 -16.35
C GLY A 349 -34.68 -26.62 -16.52
N SER A 350 -35.55 -26.45 -17.53
CA SER A 350 -36.29 -25.20 -17.74
C SER A 350 -37.43 -25.03 -16.75
N ILE A 351 -38.18 -26.11 -16.47
CA ILE A 351 -39.29 -26.09 -15.51
C ILE A 351 -38.78 -25.73 -14.11
N VAL A 352 -37.70 -26.39 -13.63
CA VAL A 352 -37.17 -26.13 -12.28
C VAL A 352 -36.62 -24.72 -12.11
N ALA A 353 -36.20 -24.04 -13.19
CA ALA A 353 -35.75 -22.65 -13.13
C ALA A 353 -36.88 -21.66 -12.78
N GLY A 354 -38.15 -22.04 -13.02
CA GLY A 354 -39.34 -21.26 -12.75
C GLY A 354 -39.64 -21.01 -11.28
N LYS A 355 -40.71 -20.25 -11.02
CA LYS A 355 -41.24 -19.99 -9.68
C LYS A 355 -41.81 -21.27 -9.04
N SER A 356 -42.52 -22.07 -9.80
CA SER A 356 -43.10 -23.37 -9.41
C SER A 356 -42.92 -24.39 -10.53
N ILE A 357 -42.91 -25.67 -10.17
CA ILE A 357 -42.88 -26.82 -11.09
C ILE A 357 -44.26 -27.40 -11.37
N GLU A 358 -45.36 -26.70 -11.06
CA GLU A 358 -46.74 -27.14 -11.32
C GLU A 358 -46.99 -27.61 -12.76
N THR A 359 -46.30 -27.00 -13.72
CA THR A 359 -46.36 -27.38 -15.14
C THR A 359 -45.84 -28.80 -15.40
N ALA A 360 -45.05 -29.37 -14.48
CA ALA A 360 -44.58 -30.75 -14.56
C ALA A 360 -45.68 -31.79 -14.33
N SER A 361 -46.81 -31.40 -13.72
CA SER A 361 -47.96 -32.27 -13.48
C SER A 361 -48.83 -32.50 -14.73
N TRP A 362 -48.45 -31.89 -15.87
CA TRP A 362 -49.11 -32.06 -17.16
C TRP A 362 -49.21 -33.54 -17.57
N LYS A 363 -50.29 -33.90 -18.28
CA LYS A 363 -50.62 -35.29 -18.70
C LYS A 363 -50.64 -36.31 -17.55
N ASN A 364 -51.16 -35.91 -16.39
CA ASN A 364 -51.27 -36.77 -15.19
C ASN A 364 -49.93 -37.29 -14.66
N ASN A 365 -48.82 -36.61 -14.92
CA ASN A 365 -47.55 -36.94 -14.32
C ASN A 365 -47.57 -36.60 -12.82
N LYS A 366 -47.57 -37.61 -11.96
CA LYS A 366 -47.63 -37.43 -10.50
C LYS A 366 -46.25 -37.49 -9.88
N ASP A 367 -46.06 -36.71 -8.83
CA ASP A 367 -44.87 -36.82 -7.99
C ASP A 367 -44.81 -38.20 -7.33
N LYS A 368 -43.79 -38.98 -7.67
CA LYS A 368 -43.49 -40.29 -7.06
C LYS A 368 -42.32 -40.22 -6.06
N PHE A 369 -41.77 -39.02 -5.83
CA PHE A 369 -40.53 -38.82 -5.09
C PHE A 369 -40.73 -38.06 -3.77
N GLY A 370 -41.95 -37.65 -3.44
CA GLY A 370 -42.31 -37.13 -2.11
C GLY A 370 -41.82 -35.71 -1.85
N LEU A 371 -41.95 -34.82 -2.82
CA LEU A 371 -41.68 -33.40 -2.65
C LEU A 371 -42.76 -32.74 -1.78
N MET A 372 -42.34 -32.15 -0.67
CA MET A 372 -43.22 -31.38 0.24
C MET A 372 -43.68 -30.03 -0.33
N SER A 373 -43.14 -29.61 -1.48
CA SER A 373 -43.44 -28.31 -2.10
C SER A 373 -43.07 -28.32 -3.57
N LEU A 374 -43.89 -27.70 -4.43
CA LEU A 374 -43.63 -27.53 -5.86
C LEU A 374 -42.84 -26.25 -6.20
N LYS A 375 -42.40 -25.47 -5.19
CA LYS A 375 -41.60 -24.27 -5.43
C LYS A 375 -40.31 -24.60 -6.18
N GLY A 376 -40.13 -23.99 -7.36
CA GLY A 376 -38.94 -24.13 -8.17
C GLY A 376 -37.73 -23.40 -7.58
N LEU A 377 -36.68 -23.26 -8.38
CA LEU A 377 -35.49 -22.51 -8.02
C LEU A 377 -35.77 -21.00 -7.93
N GLY A 378 -36.77 -20.50 -8.68
CA GLY A 378 -37.12 -19.09 -8.75
C GLY A 378 -36.00 -18.25 -9.37
N LEU A 379 -35.37 -18.77 -10.43
CA LEU A 379 -34.41 -18.03 -11.25
C LEU A 379 -35.14 -17.06 -12.18
N VAL A 380 -36.35 -17.43 -12.61
CA VAL A 380 -37.30 -16.58 -13.32
C VAL A 380 -38.61 -16.47 -12.52
N LYS A 381 -39.32 -15.34 -12.68
CA LYS A 381 -40.54 -15.05 -11.89
C LYS A 381 -41.78 -15.84 -12.35
N SER A 382 -41.74 -16.40 -13.55
CA SER A 382 -42.84 -17.15 -14.16
C SER A 382 -42.72 -18.65 -13.96
N ASN A 383 -43.83 -19.38 -14.10
CA ASN A 383 -43.80 -20.83 -14.30
C ASN A 383 -43.48 -21.10 -15.77
N ILE A 384 -42.63 -22.10 -16.03
CA ILE A 384 -42.20 -22.43 -17.39
C ILE A 384 -42.95 -23.66 -17.86
N PHE A 385 -43.59 -23.57 -19.02
CA PHE A 385 -44.23 -24.68 -19.69
C PHE A 385 -43.40 -25.03 -20.93
N VAL A 386 -42.96 -26.29 -21.03
CA VAL A 386 -42.07 -26.78 -22.08
C VAL A 386 -42.83 -27.71 -23.01
N HIS A 387 -42.33 -27.88 -24.23
CA HIS A 387 -42.96 -28.72 -25.28
C HIS A 387 -44.37 -28.28 -25.67
N TYR A 388 -44.67 -26.99 -25.53
CA TYR A 388 -45.96 -26.42 -25.90
C TYR A 388 -46.25 -26.58 -27.39
N LYS A 389 -47.46 -27.07 -27.69
CA LYS A 389 -48.07 -26.98 -29.01
C LYS A 389 -49.36 -26.16 -28.91
N PRO A 390 -49.80 -25.49 -30.00
CA PRO A 390 -51.06 -24.74 -30.00
C PRO A 390 -52.27 -25.54 -29.53
N GLU A 391 -52.28 -26.86 -29.76
CA GLU A 391 -53.32 -27.80 -29.31
C GLU A 391 -53.41 -27.95 -27.78
N ASP A 392 -52.36 -27.58 -27.05
CA ASP A 392 -52.35 -27.59 -25.58
C ASP A 392 -53.07 -26.36 -24.98
N ALA A 393 -53.49 -25.40 -25.82
CA ALA A 393 -54.23 -24.20 -25.42
C ALA A 393 -55.66 -24.53 -24.93
N GLY A 394 -55.79 -24.94 -23.67
CA GLY A 394 -57.09 -25.21 -23.03
C GLY A 394 -57.01 -26.19 -21.86
N ASN A 395 -56.00 -27.07 -21.87
CA ASN A 395 -55.81 -28.11 -20.85
C ASN A 395 -54.98 -27.63 -19.63
N LYS A 396 -54.89 -26.31 -19.39
CA LYS A 396 -54.02 -25.72 -18.36
C LYS A 396 -54.22 -26.41 -17.00
N PRO A 397 -53.13 -26.73 -16.27
CA PRO A 397 -53.26 -27.13 -14.88
C PRO A 397 -54.02 -26.02 -14.14
N SER A 398 -55.06 -26.38 -13.38
CA SER A 398 -55.84 -25.44 -12.58
C SER A 398 -54.89 -24.64 -11.69
N THR A 399 -54.85 -23.32 -11.92
CA THR A 399 -53.99 -22.33 -11.25
C THR A 399 -54.22 -22.25 -9.76
#